data_AF-A0A7W4HF31-F1
#
_entry.id   AF-A0A7W4HF31-F1
#
_cell.length_a   1.000
_cell.length_b   1.000
_cell.length_c   1.000
_cell.angle_alpha   90.00
_cell.angle_beta   90.00
_cell.angle_gamma   90.00
#
_symmetry.space_group_name_H-M   'P 1'
#
loop_
_entity.id
_entity.type
_entity.pdbx_description
1 polymer ?
#
loop_
_entity_poly.entity_id
_entity_poly.type
_entity_poly.pdbx_seq_one_letter_code
_entity_poly.pdbx_strand_id
1 'polypeptide(L)'
;MQKVKNSKVSVFIKVLLLFVVLYGCSAQSKRNSKNNLAFELCAMYGLDQGIRNYDIKFNRSEIMPKIDSANFYRLITIIKENGYPNPKNVGKRNLKDQECVQAAAVAILLHNPHRVVKEDEVRNLLLQEVEKGNMKREFLAAVLDKYYWVKKGNNRRVYYGTQFGKPCIKDRAKSDSLRKAISLPPLKTEDFKNCEE
;
A
#
# COMPACT_ATOMS: atom_id res chain seq x y z
N MET A 1 -65.59 8.71 -25.04
CA MET A 1 -64.44 8.94 -24.14
C MET A 1 -63.53 7.71 -24.15
N GLN A 2 -62.38 7.78 -24.81
CA GLN A 2 -61.39 6.70 -24.86
C GLN A 2 -60.62 6.63 -23.53
N LYS A 3 -60.78 5.52 -22.78
CA LYS A 3 -59.91 5.18 -21.65
C LYS A 3 -58.51 4.86 -22.21
N VAL A 4 -57.65 5.87 -22.26
CA VAL A 4 -56.24 5.69 -22.62
C VAL A 4 -55.58 4.73 -21.62
N LYS A 5 -54.83 3.77 -22.17
CA LYS A 5 -54.08 2.70 -21.48
C LYS A 5 -53.08 3.26 -20.45
N ASN A 6 -53.56 3.70 -19.28
CA ASN A 6 -52.74 4.25 -18.20
C ASN A 6 -51.90 3.22 -17.43
N SER A 7 -52.19 1.91 -17.56
CA SER A 7 -51.52 0.91 -16.70
C SER A 7 -50.06 0.68 -17.10
N LYS A 8 -49.74 0.67 -18.41
CA LYS A 8 -48.35 0.42 -18.87
C LYS A 8 -47.41 1.58 -18.51
N VAL A 9 -47.87 2.82 -18.62
CA VAL A 9 -47.09 4.02 -18.25
C VAL A 9 -46.87 4.07 -16.74
N SER A 10 -47.89 3.74 -15.93
CA SER A 10 -47.75 3.65 -14.47
C SER A 10 -46.77 2.57 -14.03
N VAL A 11 -46.79 1.39 -14.67
CA VAL A 11 -45.83 0.31 -14.39
C VAL A 11 -44.41 0.72 -14.79
N PHE A 12 -44.22 1.36 -15.95
CA PHE A 12 -42.91 1.87 -16.38
C PHE A 12 -42.32 2.90 -15.41
N ILE A 13 -43.13 3.85 -14.92
CA ILE A 13 -42.67 4.86 -13.96
C ILE A 13 -42.30 4.21 -12.61
N LYS A 14 -43.09 3.25 -12.13
CA LYS A 14 -42.78 2.51 -10.90
C LYS A 14 -41.49 1.69 -11.02
N VAL A 15 -41.28 1.04 -12.16
CA VAL A 15 -40.06 0.28 -12.45
C VAL A 15 -38.85 1.22 -12.55
N LEU A 16 -38.98 2.37 -13.23
CA LEU A 16 -37.92 3.38 -13.32
C LEU A 16 -37.54 3.94 -11.95
N LEU A 17 -38.53 4.27 -11.10
CA LEU A 17 -38.29 4.74 -9.74
C LEU A 17 -37.60 3.67 -8.88
N LEU A 18 -37.98 2.40 -9.01
CA LEU A 18 -37.31 1.29 -8.33
C LEU A 18 -35.84 1.21 -8.74
N PHE A 19 -35.53 1.32 -10.04
CA PHE A 19 -34.15 1.34 -10.52
C PHE A 19 -33.37 2.53 -9.95
N VAL A 20 -33.94 3.74 -9.93
CA VAL A 20 -33.29 4.93 -9.37
C VAL A 20 -32.95 4.74 -7.88
N VAL A 21 -33.88 4.20 -7.10
CA VAL A 21 -33.67 3.93 -5.66
C VAL A 21 -32.60 2.86 -5.43
N LEU A 22 -32.67 1.74 -6.15
CA LEU A 22 -31.69 0.65 -6.02
C LEU A 22 -30.28 1.09 -6.44
N TYR A 23 -30.16 1.87 -7.54
CA TYR A 23 -28.89 2.45 -7.95
C TYR A 23 -28.36 3.46 -6.92
N GLY A 24 -29.22 4.32 -6.37
CA GLY A 24 -28.85 5.29 -5.33
C GLY A 24 -28.29 4.63 -4.07
N CYS A 25 -28.98 3.61 -3.54
CA CYS A 25 -28.54 2.88 -2.35
C CYS A 25 -27.19 2.17 -2.57
N SER A 26 -27.01 1.50 -3.72
CA SER A 26 -25.75 0.80 -4.03
C SER A 26 -24.57 1.76 -4.21
N ALA A 27 -24.80 2.92 -4.84
CA ALA A 27 -23.78 3.95 -5.02
C ALA A 27 -23.36 4.58 -3.69
N GLN A 28 -24.33 4.85 -2.80
CA GLN A 28 -24.06 5.39 -1.46
C GLN A 28 -23.31 4.38 -0.58
N SER A 29 -23.71 3.11 -0.59
CA SER A 29 -23.01 2.04 0.14
C SER A 29 -21.55 1.88 -0.32
N LYS A 30 -21.31 1.84 -1.64
CA LYS A 30 -19.95 1.80 -2.19
C LYS A 30 -19.13 3.04 -1.82
N ARG A 31 -19.74 4.23 -1.81
CA ARG A 31 -19.06 5.47 -1.40
C ARG A 31 -18.69 5.42 0.09
N ASN A 32 -19.59 4.95 0.95
CA ASN A 32 -19.34 4.78 2.39
C ASN A 32 -18.19 3.80 2.64
N SER A 33 -18.16 2.65 1.97
CA SER A 33 -17.07 1.67 2.09
C SER A 33 -15.70 2.26 1.71
N LYS A 34 -15.60 3.01 0.60
CA LYS A 34 -14.34 3.67 0.20
C LYS A 34 -13.88 4.74 1.20
N ASN A 35 -14.83 5.50 1.74
CA ASN A 35 -14.54 6.52 2.75
C ASN A 35 -14.11 5.90 4.08
N ASN A 36 -14.68 4.75 4.46
CA ASN A 36 -14.26 4.02 5.66
C ASN A 36 -12.80 3.53 5.54
N LEU A 37 -12.44 2.94 4.39
CA LEU A 37 -11.06 2.50 4.17
C LEU A 37 -10.07 3.68 4.14
N ALA A 38 -10.44 4.79 3.48
CA ALA A 38 -9.62 6.01 3.48
C ALA A 38 -9.43 6.56 4.90
N PHE A 39 -10.49 6.58 5.71
CA PHE A 39 -10.43 7.01 7.10
C PHE A 39 -9.52 6.11 7.94
N GLU A 40 -9.60 4.79 7.74
CA GLU A 40 -8.74 3.83 8.44
C GLU A 40 -7.26 3.99 8.08
N LEU A 41 -6.94 4.20 6.80
CA LEU A 41 -5.58 4.54 6.37
C LEU A 41 -5.07 5.81 7.05
N CYS A 42 -5.92 6.83 7.14
CA CYS A 42 -5.56 8.08 7.81
C CYS A 42 -5.37 7.94 9.32
N ALA A 43 -6.18 7.12 9.98
CA ALA A 43 -6.01 6.83 11.40
C ALA A 43 -4.66 6.11 11.66
N MET A 44 -4.32 5.10 10.85
CA MET A 44 -3.03 4.42 10.96
C MET A 44 -1.85 5.36 10.69
N TYR A 45 -1.94 6.18 9.65
CA TYR A 45 -0.91 7.18 9.33
C TYR A 45 -0.75 8.21 10.45
N GLY A 46 -1.86 8.70 11.01
CA GLY A 46 -1.84 9.63 12.15
C GLY A 46 -1.19 9.01 13.39
N LEU A 47 -1.42 7.73 13.67
CA LEU A 47 -0.74 7.02 14.76
C LEU A 47 0.75 6.85 14.48
N ASP A 48 1.11 6.45 13.26
CA ASP A 48 2.50 6.25 12.82
C ASP A 48 3.30 7.58 12.88
N GLN A 49 2.77 8.66 12.35
CA GLN A 49 3.47 9.96 12.35
C GLN A 49 3.34 10.69 13.68
N GLY A 50 2.20 10.58 14.35
CA GLY A 50 1.93 11.27 15.62
C GLY A 50 2.90 10.85 16.72
N ILE A 51 3.23 9.57 16.83
CA ILE A 51 4.22 9.11 17.82
C ILE A 51 5.63 9.62 17.50
N ARG A 52 5.89 10.04 16.26
CA ARG A 52 7.18 10.59 15.83
C ARG A 52 7.29 12.10 16.13
N ASN A 53 6.24 12.73 16.68
CA ASN A 53 6.33 14.08 17.22
C ASN A 53 7.21 14.10 18.48
N TYR A 54 8.36 14.78 18.40
CA TYR A 54 9.36 14.86 19.47
C TYR A 54 8.94 15.70 20.68
N ASP A 55 7.90 16.52 20.55
CA ASP A 55 7.33 17.28 21.66
C ASP A 55 6.59 16.39 22.66
N ILE A 56 6.17 15.19 22.22
CA ILE A 56 5.52 14.20 23.08
C ILE A 56 6.59 13.35 23.78
N LYS A 57 6.59 13.37 25.12
CA LYS A 57 7.53 12.61 25.96
C LYS A 57 6.98 11.23 26.31
N PHE A 58 7.65 10.18 25.84
CA PHE A 58 7.38 8.78 26.19
C PHE A 58 8.60 7.89 25.88
N ASN A 59 8.59 6.63 26.32
CA ASN A 59 9.65 5.66 25.99
C ASN A 59 9.57 5.23 24.51
N ARG A 60 10.25 5.97 23.62
CA ARG A 60 10.21 5.74 22.17
C ARG A 60 10.68 4.36 21.75
N SER A 61 11.78 3.88 22.34
CA SER A 61 12.33 2.55 22.06
C SER A 61 11.38 1.42 22.39
N GLU A 62 10.46 1.64 23.34
CA GLU A 62 9.48 0.64 23.73
C GLU A 62 8.16 0.76 22.95
N ILE A 63 7.66 1.98 22.77
CA ILE A 63 6.32 2.23 22.21
C ILE A 63 6.32 2.23 20.68
N MET A 64 7.33 2.81 20.03
CA MET A 64 7.34 2.90 18.57
C MET A 64 7.30 1.52 17.88
N PRO A 65 8.11 0.51 18.30
CA PRO A 65 8.03 -0.81 17.68
C PRO A 65 6.66 -1.49 17.85
N LYS A 66 5.97 -1.26 18.98
CA LYS A 66 4.63 -1.80 19.25
C LYS A 66 3.60 -1.22 18.28
N ILE A 67 3.65 0.10 18.07
CA ILE A 67 2.73 0.80 17.15
C ILE A 67 3.05 0.44 15.70
N ASP A 68 4.32 0.45 15.32
CA ASP A 68 4.76 0.04 13.98
C ASP A 68 4.29 -1.39 13.67
N SER A 69 4.39 -2.31 14.63
CA SER A 69 3.90 -3.70 14.48
C SER A 69 2.37 -3.80 14.41
N ALA A 70 1.64 -3.03 15.23
CA ALA A 70 0.18 -3.02 15.22
C ALA A 70 -0.37 -2.47 13.89
N ASN A 71 0.16 -1.34 13.43
CA ASN A 71 -0.18 -0.75 12.13
C ASN A 71 0.21 -1.68 10.98
N PHE A 72 1.34 -2.37 11.07
CA PHE A 72 1.72 -3.36 10.06
C PHE A 72 0.70 -4.49 9.95
N TYR A 73 0.32 -5.11 11.07
CA TYR A 73 -0.69 -6.16 11.08
C TYR A 73 -2.00 -5.68 10.46
N ARG A 74 -2.47 -4.50 10.88
CA ARG A 74 -3.70 -3.89 10.37
C ARG A 74 -3.64 -3.61 8.86
N LEU A 75 -2.51 -3.08 8.37
CA LEU A 75 -2.29 -2.87 6.94
C LEU A 75 -2.32 -4.18 6.16
N ILE A 76 -1.67 -5.24 6.65
CA ILE A 76 -1.69 -6.54 5.98
C ILE A 76 -3.10 -7.12 5.92
N THR A 77 -3.91 -6.98 6.98
CA THR A 77 -5.33 -7.37 6.96
C THR A 77 -6.11 -6.59 5.90
N ILE A 78 -5.96 -5.26 5.85
CA ILE A 78 -6.57 -4.42 4.81
C ILE A 78 -6.17 -4.87 3.41
N ILE A 79 -4.88 -5.20 3.17
CA ILE A 79 -4.42 -5.65 1.87
C ILE A 79 -5.05 -7.01 1.51
N LYS A 80 -5.19 -7.93 2.47
CA LYS A 80 -5.85 -9.22 2.25
C LYS A 80 -7.33 -9.05 1.88
N GLU A 81 -8.03 -8.14 2.53
CA GLU A 81 -9.48 -7.94 2.38
C GLU A 81 -9.85 -7.04 1.18
N ASN A 82 -9.04 -6.01 0.91
CA ASN A 82 -9.38 -4.93 -0.02
C ASN A 82 -8.36 -4.74 -1.16
N GLY A 83 -7.21 -5.43 -1.10
CA GLY A 83 -6.05 -5.17 -1.96
C GLY A 83 -5.24 -3.95 -1.52
N TYR A 84 -4.05 -3.77 -2.11
CA TYR A 84 -3.22 -2.60 -1.83
C TYR A 84 -3.97 -1.30 -2.16
N PRO A 85 -3.90 -0.25 -1.31
CA PRO A 85 -4.62 1.01 -1.52
C PRO A 85 -4.37 1.60 -2.92
N ASN A 86 -5.46 1.80 -3.67
CA ASN A 86 -5.42 2.30 -5.05
C ASN A 86 -6.71 3.08 -5.38
N PRO A 87 -6.77 3.83 -6.49
CA PRO A 87 -7.92 4.70 -6.76
C PRO A 87 -9.28 3.99 -6.84
N LYS A 88 -9.30 2.67 -7.10
CA LYS A 88 -10.54 1.88 -7.18
C LYS A 88 -11.12 1.59 -5.80
N ASN A 89 -10.30 1.19 -4.82
CA ASN A 89 -10.76 0.75 -3.49
C ASN A 89 -10.81 1.87 -2.43
N VAL A 90 -9.96 2.89 -2.50
CA VAL A 90 -10.03 4.05 -1.57
C VAL A 90 -10.73 5.27 -2.17
N GLY A 91 -10.96 5.26 -3.48
CA GLY A 91 -11.56 6.37 -4.22
C GLY A 91 -10.52 7.39 -4.72
N LYS A 92 -10.65 7.78 -6.00
CA LYS A 92 -9.74 8.72 -6.68
C LYS A 92 -9.52 10.02 -5.92
N ARG A 93 -10.59 10.60 -5.37
CA ARG A 93 -10.51 11.88 -4.64
C ARG A 93 -9.72 11.74 -3.34
N ASN A 94 -10.03 10.71 -2.54
CA ASN A 94 -9.32 10.45 -1.29
C ASN A 94 -7.83 10.23 -1.54
N LEU A 95 -7.47 9.40 -2.53
CA LEU A 95 -6.07 9.15 -2.86
C LEU A 95 -5.37 10.36 -3.48
N LYS A 96 -6.08 11.28 -4.15
CA LYS A 96 -5.46 12.48 -4.74
C LYS A 96 -5.25 13.59 -3.71
N ASP A 97 -6.27 13.83 -2.88
CA ASP A 97 -6.37 15.05 -2.07
C ASP A 97 -5.89 14.83 -0.62
N GLN A 98 -5.79 13.59 -0.14
CA GLN A 98 -5.43 13.28 1.24
C GLN A 98 -4.05 12.62 1.30
N GLU A 99 -3.07 13.32 1.89
CA GLU A 99 -1.71 12.80 2.08
C GLU A 99 -1.73 11.49 2.89
N CYS A 100 -2.49 11.45 3.97
CA CYS A 100 -2.56 10.30 4.86
C CYS A 100 -3.00 9.02 4.15
N VAL A 101 -3.90 9.12 3.16
CA VAL A 101 -4.32 7.97 2.33
C VAL A 101 -3.19 7.50 1.42
N GLN A 102 -2.42 8.43 0.84
CA GLN A 102 -1.30 8.13 -0.06
C GLN A 102 -0.12 7.51 0.68
N ALA A 103 0.20 8.04 1.86
CA ALA A 103 1.43 7.76 2.57
C ALA A 103 1.30 6.61 3.58
N ALA A 104 0.10 6.28 4.06
CA ALA A 104 -0.12 5.24 5.10
C ALA A 104 0.60 3.92 4.78
N ALA A 105 0.24 3.28 3.67
CA ALA A 105 0.81 1.98 3.30
C ALA A 105 2.32 2.07 3.05
N VAL A 106 2.77 3.18 2.48
CA VAL A 106 4.19 3.42 2.17
C VAL A 106 5.01 3.49 3.45
N ALA A 107 4.61 4.35 4.40
CA ALA A 107 5.31 4.56 5.66
C ALA A 107 5.37 3.26 6.48
N ILE A 108 4.22 2.60 6.66
CA ILE A 108 4.11 1.39 7.48
C ILE A 108 4.99 0.25 6.94
N LEU A 109 5.01 0.04 5.62
CA LEU A 109 5.88 -0.98 5.00
C LEU A 109 7.37 -0.63 5.15
N LEU A 110 7.75 0.64 4.99
CA LEU A 110 9.14 1.10 5.16
C LEU A 110 9.62 1.08 6.62
N HIS A 111 8.71 1.14 7.59
CA HIS A 111 9.04 0.97 9.01
C HIS A 111 9.16 -0.51 9.41
N ASN A 112 8.55 -1.42 8.65
CA ASN A 112 8.52 -2.85 8.94
C ASN A 112 9.17 -3.73 7.84
N PRO A 113 10.32 -3.36 7.25
CA PRO A 113 10.86 -4.06 6.10
C PRO A 113 11.36 -5.47 6.46
N HIS A 114 11.70 -5.69 7.74
CA HIS A 114 12.11 -6.99 8.26
C HIS A 114 10.99 -8.03 8.21
N ARG A 115 9.73 -7.61 8.44
CA ARG A 115 8.54 -8.46 8.33
C ARG A 115 8.39 -8.92 6.88
N VAL A 116 8.49 -7.99 5.93
CA VAL A 116 8.36 -8.28 4.49
C VAL A 116 9.44 -9.23 3.99
N VAL A 117 10.68 -9.13 4.50
CA VAL A 117 11.76 -10.05 4.11
C VAL A 117 11.60 -11.43 4.74
N LYS A 118 11.22 -11.49 6.03
CA LYS A 118 11.23 -12.75 6.81
C LYS A 118 9.94 -13.57 6.72
N GLU A 119 8.81 -12.93 6.41
CA GLU A 119 7.51 -13.60 6.34
C GLU A 119 7.11 -13.82 4.88
N ASP A 120 7.23 -15.07 4.43
CA ASP A 120 6.94 -15.45 3.05
C ASP A 120 5.50 -15.13 2.65
N GLU A 121 4.53 -15.33 3.55
CA GLU A 121 3.12 -15.00 3.29
C GLU A 121 2.92 -13.52 2.98
N VAL A 122 3.57 -12.64 3.74
CA VAL A 122 3.51 -11.19 3.52
C VAL A 122 4.18 -10.85 2.19
N ARG A 123 5.38 -11.39 1.94
CA ARG A 123 6.11 -11.12 0.71
C ARG A 123 5.32 -11.54 -0.52
N ASN A 124 4.72 -12.73 -0.47
CA ASN A 124 3.90 -13.27 -1.54
C ASN A 124 2.62 -12.46 -1.75
N LEU A 125 1.96 -12.02 -0.67
CA LEU A 125 0.80 -11.12 -0.76
C LEU A 125 1.15 -9.81 -1.48
N LEU A 126 2.26 -9.16 -1.10
CA LEU A 126 2.69 -7.91 -1.73
C LEU A 126 3.09 -8.12 -3.20
N LEU A 127 3.76 -9.24 -3.51
CA LEU A 127 4.09 -9.57 -4.89
C LEU A 127 2.82 -9.79 -5.73
N GLN A 128 1.79 -10.45 -5.20
CA GLN A 128 0.50 -10.59 -5.88
C GLN A 128 -0.15 -9.22 -6.15
N GLU A 129 -0.06 -8.27 -5.22
CA GLU A 129 -0.56 -6.91 -5.45
C GLU A 129 0.25 -6.14 -6.49
N VAL A 130 1.54 -6.44 -6.63
CA VAL A 130 2.37 -5.96 -7.74
C VAL A 130 1.88 -6.55 -9.06
N GLU A 131 1.65 -7.87 -9.14
CA GLU A 131 1.17 -8.52 -10.37
C GLU A 131 -0.24 -8.07 -10.77
N LYS A 132 -1.10 -7.72 -9.79
CA LYS A 132 -2.41 -7.11 -10.04
C LYS A 132 -2.32 -5.65 -10.52
N GLY A 133 -1.15 -5.02 -10.45
CA GLY A 133 -0.94 -3.61 -10.77
C GLY A 133 -1.45 -2.64 -9.70
N ASN A 134 -1.75 -3.11 -8.49
CA ASN A 134 -2.19 -2.27 -7.38
C ASN A 134 -1.00 -1.63 -6.65
N MET A 135 0.17 -2.27 -6.68
CA MET A 135 1.42 -1.79 -6.08
C MET A 135 2.52 -1.71 -7.15
N LYS A 136 3.38 -0.70 -7.09
CA LYS A 136 4.55 -0.61 -7.98
C LYS A 136 5.62 -1.61 -7.56
N ARG A 137 6.18 -2.35 -8.51
CA ARG A 137 7.27 -3.32 -8.27
C ARG A 137 8.52 -2.65 -7.70
N GLU A 138 8.83 -1.45 -8.17
CA GLU A 138 9.94 -0.63 -7.68
C GLU A 138 9.75 -0.23 -6.23
N PHE A 139 8.51 -0.06 -5.79
CA PHE A 139 8.22 0.22 -4.39
C PHE A 139 8.44 -1.02 -3.50
N LEU A 140 8.04 -2.22 -3.95
CA LEU A 140 8.38 -3.46 -3.25
C LEU A 140 9.90 -3.62 -3.12
N ALA A 141 10.65 -3.35 -4.19
CA ALA A 141 12.10 -3.34 -4.16
C ALA A 141 12.67 -2.34 -3.13
N ALA A 142 12.08 -1.14 -3.01
CA ALA A 142 12.50 -0.15 -2.00
C ALA A 142 12.27 -0.64 -0.57
N VAL A 143 11.16 -1.33 -0.30
CA VAL A 143 10.89 -1.94 1.01
C VAL A 143 11.94 -3.02 1.33
N LEU A 144 12.29 -3.86 0.36
CA LEU A 144 13.31 -4.90 0.52
C LEU A 144 14.71 -4.30 0.71
N ASP A 145 15.05 -3.23 -0.02
CA ASP A 145 16.31 -2.51 0.18
C ASP A 145 16.38 -1.85 1.56
N LYS A 146 15.27 -1.29 2.04
CA LYS A 146 15.21 -0.68 3.38
C LYS A 146 15.63 -1.67 4.46
N TYR A 147 15.24 -2.96 4.35
CA TYR A 147 15.66 -4.00 5.29
C TYR A 147 17.19 -4.10 5.38
N TYR A 148 17.87 -4.20 4.23
CA TYR A 148 19.32 -4.28 4.19
C TYR A 148 19.97 -2.99 4.68
N TRP A 149 19.40 -1.84 4.31
CA TRP A 149 19.91 -0.53 4.70
C TRP A 149 19.87 -0.28 6.21
N VAL A 150 18.80 -0.70 6.91
CA VAL A 150 18.67 -0.55 8.38
C VAL A 150 19.32 -1.68 9.18
N LYS A 151 19.70 -2.80 8.54
CA LYS A 151 20.25 -3.97 9.25
C LYS A 151 21.56 -3.61 9.95
N LYS A 152 21.61 -3.77 11.28
CA LYS A 152 22.81 -3.53 12.09
C LYS A 152 24.00 -4.32 11.54
N GLY A 153 25.16 -3.66 11.42
CA GLY A 153 26.39 -4.23 10.89
C GLY A 153 26.46 -4.36 9.36
N ASN A 154 25.42 -3.94 8.63
CA ASN A 154 25.38 -4.04 7.17
C ASN A 154 25.84 -2.75 6.45
N ASN A 155 26.38 -1.75 7.16
CA ASN A 155 26.94 -0.50 6.62
C ASN A 155 26.10 0.15 5.51
N ARG A 156 24.77 0.19 5.69
CA ARG A 156 23.81 0.74 4.71
C ARG A 156 23.91 0.10 3.31
N ARG A 157 24.37 -1.15 3.21
CA ARG A 157 24.37 -1.93 1.96
C ARG A 157 22.93 -2.17 1.50
N VAL A 158 22.77 -2.20 0.18
CA VAL A 158 21.51 -2.39 -0.54
C VAL A 158 21.76 -3.35 -1.71
N TYR A 159 20.71 -3.97 -2.25
CA TYR A 159 20.82 -4.97 -3.32
C TYR A 159 19.88 -4.71 -4.49
N TYR A 160 18.84 -3.90 -4.34
CA TYR A 160 17.87 -3.65 -5.40
C TYR A 160 18.16 -2.35 -6.18
N GLY A 161 18.98 -1.43 -5.66
CA GLY A 161 19.31 -0.19 -6.39
C GLY A 161 18.15 0.78 -6.41
N THR A 162 17.73 1.20 -5.22
CA THR A 162 16.57 2.06 -5.00
C THR A 162 17.01 3.41 -4.43
N GLN A 163 16.05 4.24 -3.99
CA GLN A 163 16.34 5.51 -3.31
C GLN A 163 17.24 5.37 -2.06
N PHE A 164 17.38 4.17 -1.49
CA PHE A 164 18.30 3.92 -0.36
C PHE A 164 19.77 3.81 -0.77
N GLY A 165 20.06 3.65 -2.06
CA GLY A 165 21.41 3.71 -2.62
C GLY A 165 21.65 2.73 -3.75
N LYS A 166 22.90 2.74 -4.24
CA LYS A 166 23.41 1.81 -5.24
C LYS A 166 24.06 0.57 -4.59
N PRO A 167 23.80 -0.65 -5.09
CA PRO A 167 24.51 -1.85 -4.66
C PRO A 167 25.98 -1.82 -5.06
N CYS A 168 26.81 -2.59 -4.35
CA CYS A 168 28.22 -2.76 -4.69
C CYS A 168 28.38 -3.63 -5.93
N ILE A 169 29.27 -3.25 -6.85
CA ILE A 169 29.48 -4.02 -8.09
C ILE A 169 29.92 -5.47 -7.82
N LYS A 170 30.70 -5.70 -6.75
CA LYS A 170 31.10 -7.05 -6.32
C LYS A 170 29.92 -7.94 -5.93
N ASP A 171 28.80 -7.35 -5.53
CA ASP A 171 27.57 -8.05 -5.15
C ASP A 171 26.59 -8.21 -6.33
N ARG A 172 27.01 -7.94 -7.58
CA ARG A 172 26.14 -7.97 -8.77
C ARG A 172 25.36 -9.27 -8.92
N ALA A 173 26.01 -10.42 -8.80
CA ALA A 173 25.33 -11.71 -8.92
C ALA A 173 24.17 -11.88 -7.91
N LYS A 174 24.37 -11.40 -6.68
CA LYS A 174 23.34 -11.42 -5.64
C LYS A 174 22.24 -10.40 -5.92
N SER A 175 22.59 -9.19 -6.36
CA SER A 175 21.64 -8.17 -6.78
C SER A 175 20.73 -8.68 -7.91
N ASP A 176 21.32 -9.25 -8.96
CA ASP A 176 20.59 -9.79 -10.11
C ASP A 176 19.67 -10.94 -9.70
N SER A 177 20.13 -11.85 -8.83
CA SER A 177 19.29 -12.93 -8.28
C SER A 177 18.10 -12.40 -7.48
N LEU A 178 18.32 -11.39 -6.63
CA LEU A 178 17.26 -10.80 -5.79
C LEU A 178 16.24 -10.03 -6.65
N ARG A 179 16.71 -9.27 -7.64
CA ARG A 179 15.84 -8.54 -8.59
C ARG A 179 15.00 -9.50 -9.42
N LYS A 180 15.60 -10.59 -9.92
CA LYS A 180 14.89 -11.65 -10.64
C LYS A 180 13.77 -12.27 -9.79
N ALA A 181 13.98 -12.46 -8.49
CA ALA A 181 12.98 -13.05 -7.60
C ALA A 181 11.69 -12.22 -7.46
N ILE A 182 11.72 -10.92 -7.79
CA ILE A 182 10.55 -10.06 -7.85
C ILE A 182 10.23 -9.56 -9.26
N SER A 183 10.76 -10.25 -10.29
CA SER A 183 10.55 -9.92 -11.71
C SER A 183 11.04 -8.53 -12.12
N LEU A 184 12.12 -8.03 -11.51
CA LEU A 184 12.85 -6.84 -11.98
C LEU A 184 14.00 -7.25 -12.89
N PRO A 185 14.29 -6.46 -13.95
CA PRO A 185 15.46 -6.70 -14.79
C PRO A 185 16.75 -6.45 -13.99
N PRO A 186 17.88 -7.05 -14.37
CA PRO A 186 19.20 -6.69 -13.84
C PRO A 186 19.45 -5.18 -13.88
N LEU A 187 20.24 -4.67 -12.94
CA LEU A 187 20.69 -3.28 -12.97
C LEU A 187 21.75 -3.09 -14.07
N LYS A 188 21.82 -1.87 -14.61
CA LYS A 188 22.92 -1.51 -15.50
C LYS A 188 24.20 -1.32 -14.70
N THR A 189 25.36 -1.44 -15.33
CA THR A 189 26.66 -1.33 -14.64
C THR A 189 26.83 0.02 -13.95
N GLU A 190 26.34 1.11 -14.55
CA GLU A 190 26.35 2.47 -13.99
C GLU A 190 25.47 2.65 -12.74
N ASP A 191 24.54 1.72 -12.48
CA ASP A 191 23.68 1.71 -11.29
C ASP A 191 24.32 1.00 -10.09
N PHE A 192 25.52 0.44 -10.27
CA PHE A 192 26.37 -0.05 -9.18
C PHE A 192 27.38 1.01 -8.74
N LYS A 193 27.88 0.87 -7.52
CA LYS A 193 29.03 1.63 -7.01
C LYS A 193 30.22 0.71 -6.77
N ASN A 194 31.42 1.26 -6.89
CA ASN A 194 32.61 0.60 -6.41
C ASN A 194 32.62 0.68 -4.89
N CYS A 195 32.64 -0.48 -4.23
CA CYS A 195 32.79 -0.58 -2.80
C CYS A 195 34.14 -1.22 -2.54
N GLU A 196 35.02 -0.50 -1.87
CA GLU A 196 36.20 -1.07 -1.25
C GLU A 196 35.78 -2.19 -0.26
N GLU A 197 36.71 -3.08 0.07
CA GLU A 197 36.43 -4.22 0.95
C GLU A 197 36.06 -3.81 2.38
#